data_AF-K0KC18-F1
#
_entry.id   AF-K0KC18-F1
#
_cell.length_a   1.000
_cell.length_b   1.000
_cell.length_c   1.000
_cell.angle_alpha   90.00
_cell.angle_beta   90.00
_cell.angle_gamma   90.00
#
_symmetry.space_group_name_H-M   'P 1'
#
loop_
_entity.id
_entity.type
_entity.pdbx_description
1 polymer ?
#
loop_
_entity_poly.entity_id
_entity_poly.type
_entity_poly.pdbx_seq_one_letter_code
_entity_poly.pdbx_strand_id
1 'polypeptide(L)'
;MSSEETIQLELNDSGVAVDLPMPANQRDQVQEVPYRPVEFRDDDLPNALERASSWLRQTQDWLGEPVDVIAVHLDYDDTKGSPYYNLKLLCNEEDLAGVPRVVREQNTVTRQ
;
A
#
# COMPACT_ATOMS: atom_id res chain seq x y z
N MET A 1 -15.70 -31.86 -2.53
CA MET A 1 -15.90 -30.45 -2.96
C MET A 1 -16.40 -29.71 -1.74
N SER A 2 -15.55 -28.91 -1.10
CA SER A 2 -15.94 -28.06 0.02
C SER A 2 -16.58 -26.81 -0.58
N SER A 3 -17.85 -26.56 -0.31
CA SER A 3 -18.52 -25.30 -0.64
C SER A 3 -17.91 -24.19 0.23
N GLU A 4 -17.16 -23.27 -0.37
CA GLU A 4 -16.72 -22.05 0.29
C GLU A 4 -17.96 -21.19 0.61
N GLU A 5 -18.31 -21.12 1.89
CA GLU A 5 -19.37 -20.26 2.39
C GLU A 5 -18.86 -18.82 2.33
N THR A 6 -19.36 -18.03 1.38
CA THR A 6 -18.94 -16.63 1.22
C THR A 6 -19.62 -15.79 2.30
N ILE A 7 -18.86 -15.39 3.32
CA ILE A 7 -19.33 -14.47 4.36
C ILE A 7 -19.58 -13.10 3.69
N GLN A 8 -20.83 -12.64 3.65
CA GLN A 8 -21.15 -11.27 3.23
C GLN A 8 -21.08 -10.34 4.44
N LEU A 9 -20.29 -9.28 4.31
CA LEU A 9 -20.11 -8.26 5.36
C LEU A 9 -21.09 -7.11 5.11
N GLU A 10 -21.84 -6.72 6.14
CA GLU A 10 -22.63 -5.49 6.14
C GLU A 10 -21.74 -4.31 6.59
N LEU A 11 -21.63 -3.29 5.73
CA LEU A 11 -20.81 -2.10 5.96
C LEU A 11 -21.67 -0.83 5.96
N ASN A 12 -21.26 0.17 6.73
CA ASN A 12 -21.87 1.50 6.74
C ASN A 12 -21.32 2.40 5.61
N ASP A 13 -21.80 3.64 5.52
CA ASP A 13 -21.40 4.60 4.49
C ASP A 13 -19.91 4.99 4.53
N SER A 14 -19.21 4.71 5.63
CA SER A 14 -17.76 4.91 5.77
C SER A 14 -16.95 3.65 5.45
N GLY A 15 -17.59 2.60 4.92
CA GLY A 15 -16.92 1.35 4.52
C GLY A 15 -16.47 0.46 5.69
N VAL A 16 -16.96 0.71 6.91
CA VAL A 16 -16.64 -0.08 8.11
C VAL A 16 -17.86 -0.87 8.59
N ALA A 17 -17.64 -1.89 9.44
CA ALA A 17 -18.74 -2.70 9.98
C ALA A 17 -19.81 -1.82 10.67
N VAL A 18 -21.09 -2.17 10.51
CA VAL A 18 -22.23 -1.39 11.03
C VAL A 18 -22.18 -1.16 12.54
N ASP A 19 -21.61 -2.11 13.29
CA ASP A 19 -21.47 -2.05 14.75
C ASP A 19 -20.11 -1.48 15.20
N LEU A 20 -19.26 -1.03 14.26
CA LEU A 20 -17.97 -0.41 14.63
C LEU A 20 -18.23 0.96 15.27
N PRO A 21 -17.67 1.25 16.46
CA PRO A 21 -17.80 2.57 17.07
C PRO A 21 -17.20 3.66 16.17
N MET A 22 -18.02 4.66 15.84
CA MET A 22 -17.57 5.84 15.08
C MET A 22 -17.02 6.93 16.02
N PRO A 23 -16.05 7.73 15.58
CA PRO A 23 -15.58 8.89 16.34
C PRO A 23 -16.74 9.84 16.71
N ALA A 24 -16.83 10.24 17.97
CA ALA A 24 -17.96 11.03 18.48
C ALA A 24 -17.85 12.53 18.19
N ASN A 25 -16.65 13.03 17.88
CA ASN A 25 -16.42 14.43 17.55
C ASN A 25 -16.67 14.67 16.06
N GLN A 26 -17.39 15.74 15.71
CA GLN A 26 -17.70 16.10 14.33
C GLN A 26 -16.48 16.46 13.47
N ARG A 27 -15.31 16.66 14.09
CA ARG A 27 -14.06 16.92 13.38
C ARG A 27 -13.27 15.64 13.09
N ASP A 28 -13.64 14.54 13.70
CA ASP A 28 -12.97 13.25 13.53
C ASP A 28 -13.71 12.45 12.45
N GLN A 29 -12.97 11.80 11.56
CA GLN A 29 -13.54 11.04 10.46
C GLN A 29 -12.72 9.79 10.18
N VAL A 30 -13.41 8.71 9.82
CA VAL A 30 -12.80 7.55 9.19
C VAL A 30 -12.55 7.93 7.73
N GLN A 31 -11.30 7.91 7.30
CA GLN A 31 -10.93 8.25 5.92
C GLN A 31 -10.51 6.99 5.18
N GLU A 32 -10.89 6.94 3.91
CA GLU A 32 -10.21 6.07 2.96
C GLU A 32 -8.87 6.74 2.59
N VAL A 33 -7.77 6.03 2.80
CA VAL A 33 -6.46 6.44 2.28
C VAL A 33 -6.19 5.55 1.07
N PRO A 34 -6.20 6.07 -0.17
CA PRO A 34 -5.97 5.24 -1.35
C PRO A 34 -4.52 4.74 -1.35
N TYR A 35 -4.36 3.42 -1.39
CA TYR A 35 -3.05 2.77 -1.47
C TYR A 35 -3.05 1.60 -2.45
N ARG A 36 -1.88 1.31 -3.02
CA ARG A 36 -1.67 0.07 -3.80
C ARG A 36 -0.51 -0.74 -3.21
N PRO A 37 -0.69 -2.07 -3.06
CA PRO A 37 0.40 -2.94 -2.67
C PRO A 37 1.40 -3.12 -3.82
N VAL A 38 2.68 -2.92 -3.52
CA VAL A 38 3.82 -3.31 -4.37
C VAL A 38 4.43 -4.57 -3.78
N GLU A 39 4.44 -5.65 -4.56
CA GLU A 39 4.73 -7.00 -4.06
C GLU A 39 6.15 -7.49 -4.43
N PHE A 40 6.83 -8.07 -3.45
CA PHE A 40 8.13 -8.72 -3.58
C PHE A 40 8.04 -10.12 -2.95
N ARG A 41 8.01 -11.17 -3.78
CA ARG A 41 8.02 -12.56 -3.32
C ARG A 41 9.37 -13.20 -3.51
N ASP A 42 9.80 -13.99 -2.54
CA ASP A 42 11.05 -14.75 -2.60
C ASP A 42 11.02 -15.93 -1.63
N ASP A 43 11.80 -16.98 -1.88
CA ASP A 43 12.01 -18.04 -0.90
C ASP A 43 12.99 -17.63 0.22
N ASP A 44 13.75 -16.54 0.00
CA ASP A 44 14.64 -15.92 0.98
C ASP A 44 14.19 -14.48 1.34
N LEU A 45 13.86 -14.27 2.60
CA LEU A 45 13.38 -12.97 3.09
C LEU A 45 14.40 -11.82 2.87
N PRO A 46 15.69 -11.96 3.20
CA PRO A 46 16.70 -10.94 2.87
C PRO A 46 16.69 -10.52 1.40
N ASN A 47 16.60 -11.45 0.45
CA ASN A 47 16.51 -11.12 -0.98
C ASN A 47 15.27 -10.29 -1.32
N ALA A 48 14.10 -10.62 -0.77
CA ALA A 48 12.88 -9.83 -0.96
C ALA A 48 13.05 -8.40 -0.43
N LEU A 49 13.64 -8.26 0.77
CA LEU A 49 13.91 -6.96 1.40
C LEU A 49 14.92 -6.13 0.61
N GLU A 50 15.98 -6.75 0.09
CA GLU A 50 16.99 -6.07 -0.72
C GLU A 50 16.37 -5.49 -2.00
N ARG A 51 15.53 -6.27 -2.69
CA ARG A 51 14.82 -5.78 -3.88
C ARG A 51 13.83 -4.67 -3.54
N ALA A 52 13.08 -4.80 -2.45
CA ALA A 52 12.15 -3.76 -2.01
C ALA A 52 12.88 -2.46 -1.69
N SER A 53 14.00 -2.53 -0.95
CA SER A 53 14.80 -1.35 -0.63
C SER A 53 15.45 -0.71 -1.87
N SER A 54 15.89 -1.54 -2.82
CA SER A 54 16.45 -1.09 -4.10
C SER A 54 15.40 -0.38 -4.96
N TRP A 55 14.17 -0.92 -4.97
CA TRP A 55 13.04 -0.29 -5.66
C TRP A 55 12.66 1.03 -5.01
N LEU A 56 12.54 1.11 -3.68
CA LEU A 56 12.23 2.36 -2.97
C LEU A 56 13.23 3.47 -3.29
N ARG A 57 14.53 3.13 -3.34
CA ARG A 57 15.58 4.10 -3.72
C ARG A 57 15.39 4.60 -5.14
N GLN A 58 15.21 3.69 -6.11
CA GLN A 58 15.01 4.07 -7.51
C GLN A 58 13.75 4.91 -7.71
N THR A 59 12.67 4.57 -7.03
CA THR A 59 11.41 5.31 -7.11
C THR A 59 11.55 6.68 -6.46
N GLN A 60 12.23 6.78 -5.31
CA GLN A 60 12.55 8.07 -4.70
C GLN A 60 13.33 8.97 -5.66
N ASP A 61 14.37 8.43 -6.30
CA ASP A 61 15.18 9.17 -7.25
C ASP A 61 14.36 9.60 -8.48
N TRP A 62 13.45 8.74 -8.95
CA TRP A 62 12.55 9.04 -10.07
C TRP A 62 11.48 10.08 -9.71
N LEU A 63 10.89 10.01 -8.53
CA LEU A 63 9.93 11.00 -8.03
C LEU A 63 10.64 12.34 -7.81
N GLY A 64 11.82 12.32 -7.19
CA GLY A 64 12.48 13.49 -6.63
C GLY A 64 12.16 13.70 -5.15
N GLU A 65 11.48 12.75 -4.49
CA GLU A 65 11.23 12.70 -3.05
C GLU A 65 10.92 11.26 -2.58
N PRO A 66 10.96 10.97 -1.27
CA PRO A 66 10.63 9.64 -0.74
C PRO A 66 9.20 9.19 -1.09
N VAL A 67 9.02 7.89 -1.31
CA VAL A 67 7.69 7.28 -1.48
C VAL A 67 6.96 7.20 -0.14
N ASP A 68 5.70 7.60 -0.11
CA ASP A 68 4.79 7.45 1.00
C ASP A 68 4.36 5.98 1.15
N VAL A 69 5.04 5.27 2.06
CA VAL A 69 4.67 3.92 2.47
C VAL A 69 3.81 3.99 3.72
N ILE A 70 2.56 3.53 3.61
CA ILE A 70 1.56 3.53 4.69
C ILE A 70 1.74 2.32 5.60
N ALA A 71 2.04 1.16 5.02
CA ALA A 71 2.27 -0.06 5.76
C ALA A 71 3.23 -1.01 5.02
N VAL A 72 3.90 -1.86 5.80
CA VAL A 72 4.69 -2.98 5.31
C VAL A 72 4.05 -4.26 5.82
N HIS A 73 3.59 -5.10 4.91
CA HIS A 73 3.03 -6.41 5.24
C HIS A 73 4.04 -7.49 4.85
N LEU A 74 4.42 -8.32 5.82
CA LEU A 74 5.28 -9.47 5.60
C LEU A 74 4.53 -10.73 6.00
N ASP A 75 4.41 -11.65 5.05
CA ASP A 75 3.76 -12.93 5.23
C ASP A 75 4.70 -14.08 4.85
N TYR A 76 4.54 -15.21 5.52
CA TYR A 76 5.25 -16.45 5.22
C TYR A 76 4.22 -17.55 4.97
N ASP A 77 4.30 -18.19 3.81
CA ASP A 77 3.37 -19.24 3.39
C ASP A 77 4.15 -20.49 3.01
N ASP A 78 3.88 -21.59 3.71
CA ASP A 78 4.43 -22.93 3.43
C ASP A 78 3.34 -23.98 3.12
N THR A 79 2.10 -23.54 2.94
CA THR A 79 0.91 -24.41 2.83
C THR A 79 0.97 -25.40 1.65
N LYS A 80 1.77 -25.09 0.62
CA LYS A 80 1.94 -25.90 -0.60
C LYS A 80 3.26 -26.66 -0.66
N GLY A 81 4.03 -26.69 0.43
CA GLY A 81 5.34 -27.38 0.47
C GLY A 81 6.46 -26.67 -0.31
N SER A 82 6.20 -25.44 -0.78
CA SER A 82 7.20 -24.55 -1.37
C SER A 82 7.15 -23.24 -0.57
N PRO A 83 7.91 -23.13 0.53
CA PRO A 83 7.84 -21.97 1.40
C PRO A 83 8.29 -20.71 0.66
N TYR A 84 7.59 -19.60 0.89
CA TYR A 84 7.99 -18.29 0.40
C TYR A 84 7.58 -17.19 1.36
N TYR A 85 8.32 -16.08 1.29
CA TYR A 85 7.98 -14.83 1.92
C TYR A 85 7.28 -13.93 0.91
N ASN A 86 6.21 -13.27 1.34
CA ASN A 86 5.48 -12.28 0.57
C ASN A 86 5.56 -10.91 1.26
N LEU A 87 6.45 -10.05 0.77
CA LEU A 87 6.59 -8.68 1.23
C LEU A 87 5.72 -7.76 0.36
N LYS A 88 4.83 -6.99 0.98
CA LYS A 88 4.02 -5.96 0.32
C LYS A 88 4.26 -4.61 0.96
N LEU A 89 4.64 -3.62 0.15
CA LEU A 89 4.66 -2.21 0.53
C LEU A 89 3.32 -1.59 0.12
N LEU A 90 2.53 -1.11 1.07
CA LEU A 90 1.29 -0.40 0.79
C LEU A 90 1.64 1.07 0.58
N CYS A 91 1.77 1.48 -0.68
CA CYS A 91 2.19 2.84 -1.03
C CYS A 91 0.98 3.70 -1.40
N ASN A 92 1.07 5.00 -1.12
CA ASN A 92 0.10 5.99 -1.57
C ASN A 92 -0.08 5.92 -3.11
N GLU A 93 -1.32 5.93 -3.59
CA GLU A 93 -1.60 5.88 -5.03
C GLU A 93 -1.07 7.08 -5.82
N GLU A 94 -1.06 8.28 -5.23
CA GLU A 94 -0.59 9.50 -5.90
C GLU A 94 0.90 9.44 -6.22
N ASP A 95 1.70 8.88 -5.32
CA ASP A 95 3.13 8.66 -5.52
C ASP A 95 3.39 7.63 -6.62
N LEU A 96 2.62 6.54 -6.60
CA LEU A 96 2.71 5.53 -7.65
C LEU A 96 2.25 6.07 -9.02
N ALA A 97 1.36 7.06 -9.03
CA ALA A 97 0.96 7.79 -10.22
C ALA A 97 1.97 8.87 -10.66
N GLY A 98 3.00 9.15 -9.85
CA GLY A 98 4.02 10.16 -10.14
C GLY A 98 3.53 11.60 -9.99
N VAL A 99 2.43 11.83 -9.27
CA VAL A 99 1.85 13.18 -9.07
C VAL A 99 2.90 14.18 -8.60
N PRO A 100 3.75 13.88 -7.61
CA PRO A 100 4.65 14.90 -7.09
C PRO A 100 5.74 15.32 -8.09
N ARG A 101 6.16 14.39 -8.96
CA ARG A 101 7.07 14.69 -10.07
C ARG A 101 6.45 15.68 -11.06
N VAL A 102 5.21 15.45 -11.47
CA VAL A 102 4.47 16.34 -12.40
C VAL A 102 4.31 17.74 -11.81
N VAL A 103 3.95 17.83 -10.52
CA VAL A 103 3.82 19.11 -9.80
C VAL A 103 5.14 19.88 -9.81
N ARG A 104 6.29 19.21 -9.58
CA ARG A 104 7.61 19.84 -9.67
C ARG A 104 7.93 20.36 -11.06
N GLU A 105 7.70 19.55 -12.10
CA GLU A 105 7.95 19.95 -13.49
C GLU A 105 7.15 21.23 -13.84
N GLN A 106 5.88 21.30 -13.47
CA GLN A 106 5.01 22.47 -13.72
C GLN A 106 5.46 23.72 -12.96
N ASN A 107 5.88 23.57 -11.69
CA ASN A 107 6.41 24.68 -10.89
C ASN A 107 7.73 25.23 -11.45
N THR A 108 8.51 24.40 -12.14
CA THR A 108 9.76 24.80 -12.78
C THR A 108 9.51 25.59 -14.06
N VAL A 109 8.54 25.16 -14.87
CA VAL A 109 8.11 25.85 -16.10
C VAL A 109 7.49 27.23 -15.80
N THR A 110 6.72 27.36 -14.72
CA THR A 110 6.04 28.62 -14.37
C THR A 110 6.99 29.70 -13.83
N ARG A 111 8.22 29.33 -13.46
CA ARG A 111 9.24 30.26 -12.93
C ARG A 111 10.25 30.73 -13.99
N GLN A 112 10.13 30.29 -15.24
CA GLN A 112 10.92 30.76 -16.39
C GLN A 112 10.10 31.74 -17.23
#